data_AF-A0A932G7C5-F1
#
_entry.id   AF-A0A932G7C5-F1
#
_cell.length_a   1.000
_cell.length_b   1.000
_cell.length_c   1.000
_cell.angle_alpha   90.00
_cell.angle_beta   90.00
_cell.angle_gamma   90.00
#
_symmetry.space_group_name_H-M   'P 1'
#
loop_
_entity.id
_entity.type
_entity.pdbx_description
1 polymer ?
#
loop_
_entity_poly.entity_id
_entity_poly.type
_entity_poly.pdbx_seq_one_letter_code
_entity_poly.pdbx_strand_id
1 'polypeptide(L)'
;MALAIGGGLALAAGPGRAASNVYLTEVPDYDWWFGCFGTACGNLMGYWDRHGLPEFYTGPTNGGLAPVHNYEFEGNHGIRALWASQAGFDGRPPDKPGHVDDYYDGYESTAPDPYVTAGRQEHEPDCIGDFIGLSQLKWKNMNGECDGNIDAYSFVYWDPQGERRTNFVPGPEAGLPAIDLPSGLRAWTRSRGYDGEVFSQLTDFNPGVPAGKGFTFEDLKAEIDAGYPVLLFLQPYGVKSRRLGALDKANPSIHGMLAYGYLIRDDGTKVVRYRTSWASGDNKFAVWNAQPWEVAIDLPVRGVIGYHPWPKIRHVDLTDGTLTLRWDGPSSVLYDAANRTSTRVHTYAVERATSLAKEDFIPIADPTTERQIILPDWSGSPAFFRVKLVKP
;
A
#
# COMPACT_ATOMS: atom_id res chain seq x y z
N MET A 1 4.25 -60.93 40.40
CA MET A 1 4.35 -60.24 39.10
C MET A 1 3.65 -58.90 39.27
N ALA A 2 4.42 -57.87 39.64
CA ALA A 2 3.90 -56.54 39.97
C ALA A 2 3.78 -55.70 38.70
N LEU A 3 2.57 -55.20 38.43
CA LEU A 3 2.27 -54.36 37.27
C LEU A 3 2.45 -52.90 37.71
N ALA A 4 3.53 -52.26 37.27
CA ALA A 4 3.78 -50.84 37.48
C ALA A 4 2.95 -50.01 36.48
N ILE A 5 1.99 -49.24 36.97
CA ILE A 5 1.25 -48.24 36.19
C ILE A 5 2.06 -46.95 36.24
N GLY A 6 2.82 -46.68 35.19
CA GLY A 6 3.55 -45.43 35.01
C GLY A 6 2.59 -44.30 34.62
N GLY A 7 2.23 -43.46 35.59
CA GLY A 7 1.55 -42.19 35.34
C GLY A 7 2.54 -41.18 34.75
N GLY A 8 2.51 -41.03 33.43
CA GLY A 8 3.20 -39.94 32.74
C GLY A 8 2.49 -38.62 32.98
N LEU A 9 3.12 -37.74 33.76
CA LEU A 9 2.71 -36.35 33.92
C LEU A 9 2.95 -35.63 32.57
N ALA A 10 1.88 -35.39 31.80
CA ALA A 10 1.96 -34.53 30.63
C ALA A 10 2.13 -33.08 31.11
N LEU A 11 3.37 -32.58 31.06
CA LEU A 11 3.64 -31.15 31.17
C LEU A 11 3.00 -30.47 29.96
N ALA A 12 1.88 -29.78 30.20
CA ALA A 12 1.30 -28.88 29.23
C ALA A 12 2.34 -27.81 28.89
N ALA A 13 2.91 -27.87 27.68
CA ALA A 13 3.70 -26.79 27.14
C ALA A 13 2.80 -25.55 27.07
N GLY A 14 3.15 -24.50 27.82
CA GLY A 14 2.52 -23.20 27.65
C GLY A 14 2.66 -22.73 26.20
N PRO A 15 1.83 -21.78 25.73
CA PRO A 15 1.94 -21.26 24.38
C PRO A 15 3.37 -20.76 24.14
N GLY A 16 4.08 -21.41 23.20
CA GLY A 16 5.43 -21.03 22.80
C GLY A 16 5.44 -19.55 22.42
N ARG A 17 6.28 -18.77 23.10
CA ARG A 17 6.46 -17.34 22.83
C ARG A 17 7.31 -17.23 21.58
N ALA A 18 6.72 -16.82 20.47
CA ALA A 18 7.46 -16.55 19.24
C ALA A 18 8.72 -15.69 19.47
N ALA A 19 9.83 -16.12 18.89
CA ALA A 19 11.12 -15.43 18.93
C ALA A 19 11.05 -13.95 18.49
N SER A 20 10.15 -13.61 17.55
CA SER A 20 9.87 -12.22 17.17
C SER A 20 8.42 -12.06 16.71
N ASN A 21 7.76 -10.96 17.08
CA ASN A 21 6.41 -10.61 16.63
C ASN A 21 6.31 -9.08 16.53
N VAL A 22 6.42 -8.56 15.32
CA VAL A 22 6.61 -7.13 15.06
C VAL A 22 5.58 -6.67 14.02
N TYR A 23 4.91 -5.56 14.28
CA TYR A 23 3.92 -5.02 13.34
C TYR A 23 3.70 -3.52 13.49
N LEU A 24 3.20 -2.91 12.41
CA LEU A 24 2.78 -1.52 12.37
C LEU A 24 1.40 -1.37 13.03
N THR A 25 1.24 -0.39 13.90
CA THR A 25 -0.03 -0.13 14.59
C THR A 25 -0.97 0.72 13.73
N GLU A 26 -2.27 0.66 14.02
CA GLU A 26 -3.32 1.48 13.35
C GLU A 26 -3.44 1.30 11.83
N VAL A 27 -2.99 0.16 11.31
CA VAL A 27 -3.20 -0.23 9.92
C VAL A 27 -4.68 -0.53 9.70
N PRO A 28 -5.37 0.19 8.79
CA PRO A 28 -6.79 -0.03 8.55
C PRO A 28 -7.12 -1.45 8.08
N ASP A 29 -8.34 -1.87 8.35
CA ASP A 29 -8.92 -3.14 7.94
C ASP A 29 -10.29 -2.91 7.30
N TYR A 30 -10.27 -2.43 6.07
CA TYR A 30 -11.48 -2.19 5.31
C TYR A 30 -12.08 -3.48 4.75
N ASP A 31 -13.41 -3.54 4.78
CA ASP A 31 -14.20 -4.54 4.06
C ASP A 31 -14.17 -4.28 2.56
N TRP A 32 -14.34 -5.36 1.79
CA TRP A 32 -14.24 -5.38 0.35
C TRP A 32 -15.25 -4.45 -0.31
N TRP A 33 -14.78 -3.58 -1.19
CA TRP A 33 -15.68 -2.76 -2.00
C TRP A 33 -15.09 -2.47 -3.38
N PHE A 34 -15.80 -2.88 -4.44
CA PHE A 34 -15.46 -2.67 -5.85
C PHE A 34 -14.06 -3.16 -6.29
N GLY A 35 -13.45 -4.08 -5.53
CA GLY A 35 -12.17 -4.67 -5.87
C GLY A 35 -11.21 -4.79 -4.68
N CYS A 36 -10.51 -5.93 -4.64
CA CYS A 36 -9.58 -6.23 -3.55
C CYS A 36 -8.35 -5.31 -3.59
N PHE A 37 -7.82 -4.97 -4.76
CA PHE A 37 -6.69 -4.04 -4.86
C PHE A 37 -7.09 -2.59 -4.59
N GLY A 38 -8.29 -2.16 -5.01
CA GLY A 38 -8.84 -0.87 -4.59
C GLY A 38 -8.89 -0.76 -3.07
N THR A 39 -9.48 -1.78 -2.43
CA THR A 39 -9.59 -1.85 -0.96
C THR A 39 -8.23 -1.96 -0.26
N ALA A 40 -7.30 -2.79 -0.75
CA ALA A 40 -5.95 -2.93 -0.20
C ALA A 40 -5.13 -1.64 -0.31
N CYS A 41 -5.23 -0.95 -1.45
CA CYS A 41 -4.64 0.38 -1.63
C CYS A 41 -5.33 1.42 -0.74
N GLY A 42 -6.64 1.30 -0.52
CA GLY A 42 -7.37 2.04 0.49
C GLY A 42 -6.77 1.85 1.88
N ASN A 43 -6.52 0.60 2.32
CA ASN A 43 -5.86 0.33 3.60
C ASN A 43 -4.47 0.98 3.67
N LEU A 44 -3.68 0.89 2.60
CA LEU A 44 -2.34 1.50 2.53
C LEU A 44 -2.39 3.03 2.62
N MET A 45 -3.26 3.67 1.85
CA MET A 45 -3.32 5.14 1.80
C MET A 45 -4.06 5.72 3.00
N GLY A 46 -5.06 5.03 3.53
CA GLY A 46 -5.67 5.35 4.81
C GLY A 46 -4.69 5.21 5.98
N TYR A 47 -3.76 4.25 5.93
CA TYR A 47 -2.65 4.20 6.88
C TYR A 47 -1.79 5.47 6.77
N TRP A 48 -1.34 5.85 5.57
CA TRP A 48 -0.47 7.03 5.44
C TRP A 48 -1.16 8.36 5.77
N ASP A 49 -2.46 8.48 5.54
CA ASP A 49 -3.27 9.61 6.00
C ASP A 49 -3.15 9.83 7.52
N ARG A 50 -3.18 8.73 8.28
CA ARG A 50 -3.02 8.72 9.74
C ARG A 50 -1.56 8.87 10.17
N HIS A 51 -0.63 8.41 9.34
CA HIS A 51 0.81 8.32 9.65
C HIS A 51 1.65 9.33 8.87
N GLY A 52 1.17 10.57 8.86
CA GLY A 52 1.98 11.75 8.58
C GLY A 52 1.90 12.31 7.18
N LEU A 53 0.95 11.82 6.37
CA LEU A 53 0.58 12.40 5.07
C LEU A 53 -0.89 12.79 5.09
N PRO A 54 -1.27 13.83 5.86
CA PRO A 54 -2.65 14.28 5.90
C PRO A 54 -3.14 14.65 4.48
N GLU A 55 -4.45 14.70 4.26
CA GLU A 55 -5.06 15.02 2.95
C GLU A 55 -4.91 13.91 1.89
N PHE A 56 -4.41 12.72 2.27
CA PHE A 56 -4.56 11.53 1.43
C PHE A 56 -6.03 11.15 1.33
N TYR A 57 -6.72 11.14 2.47
CA TYR A 57 -8.16 11.17 2.51
C TYR A 57 -8.66 12.62 2.64
N THR A 58 -9.69 12.98 1.89
CA THR A 58 -10.21 14.36 1.82
C THR A 58 -11.73 14.43 1.92
N GLY A 59 -12.39 13.28 2.11
CA GLY A 59 -13.83 13.24 2.30
C GLY A 59 -14.24 13.58 3.73
N PRO A 60 -15.53 13.78 4.00
CA PRO A 60 -16.06 14.19 5.30
C PRO A 60 -16.11 13.06 6.36
N THR A 61 -15.99 11.79 5.95
CA THR A 61 -16.09 10.65 6.90
C THR A 61 -15.09 10.79 8.03
N ASN A 62 -15.51 10.43 9.26
CA ASN A 62 -14.65 10.46 10.45
C ASN A 62 -13.92 11.81 10.64
N GLY A 63 -14.58 12.91 10.28
CA GLY A 63 -14.04 14.27 10.44
C GLY A 63 -12.88 14.61 9.50
N GLY A 64 -12.75 13.91 8.37
CA GLY A 64 -11.67 14.13 7.41
C GLY A 64 -10.39 13.34 7.67
N LEU A 65 -10.39 12.44 8.65
CA LEU A 65 -9.29 11.51 8.92
C LEU A 65 -9.69 10.10 8.52
N ALA A 66 -8.86 9.40 7.75
CA ALA A 66 -9.14 8.02 7.37
C ALA A 66 -9.41 7.14 8.62
N PRO A 67 -10.59 6.50 8.74
CA PRO A 67 -10.90 5.60 9.84
C PRO A 67 -10.09 4.30 9.71
N VAL A 68 -9.96 3.53 10.79
CA VAL A 68 -9.24 2.23 10.78
C VAL A 68 -10.10 1.06 10.29
N HIS A 69 -11.38 1.28 10.01
CA HIS A 69 -12.32 0.33 9.40
C HIS A 69 -13.42 1.13 8.68
N ASN A 70 -14.21 0.47 7.84
CA ASN A 70 -15.30 1.09 7.06
C ASN A 70 -16.70 0.65 7.52
N TYR A 71 -16.84 0.22 8.77
CA TYR A 71 -18.11 -0.23 9.35
C TYR A 71 -19.23 0.83 9.24
N GLU A 72 -20.36 0.43 8.67
CA GLU A 72 -21.50 1.30 8.41
C GLU A 72 -22.16 1.82 9.70
N PHE A 73 -22.23 0.97 10.74
CA PHE A 73 -22.85 1.35 12.03
C PHE A 73 -22.06 2.43 12.78
N GLU A 74 -20.79 2.65 12.42
CA GLU A 74 -19.97 3.75 12.94
C GLU A 74 -19.94 4.96 12.01
N GLY A 75 -20.68 4.92 10.89
CA GLY A 75 -20.69 5.99 9.89
C GLY A 75 -19.42 6.05 9.04
N ASN A 76 -18.57 5.01 9.07
CA ASN A 76 -17.26 5.03 8.42
C ASN A 76 -17.26 4.56 6.96
N HIS A 77 -18.41 4.23 6.40
CA HIS A 77 -18.50 3.66 5.06
C HIS A 77 -18.09 4.62 3.93
N GLY A 78 -18.22 5.95 4.14
CA GLY A 78 -17.83 6.94 3.16
C GLY A 78 -16.36 6.88 2.74
N ILE A 79 -15.47 6.32 3.59
CA ILE A 79 -14.05 6.09 3.26
C ILE A 79 -13.84 5.30 1.96
N ARG A 80 -14.84 4.52 1.50
CA ARG A 80 -14.80 3.81 0.22
C ARG A 80 -14.53 4.76 -0.96
N ALA A 81 -14.93 6.04 -0.86
CA ALA A 81 -14.65 7.06 -1.87
C ALA A 81 -13.15 7.31 -2.10
N LEU A 82 -12.28 6.94 -1.14
CA LEU A 82 -10.83 7.00 -1.29
C LEU A 82 -10.35 6.15 -2.47
N TRP A 83 -10.95 4.99 -2.72
CA TRP A 83 -10.58 4.10 -3.83
C TRP A 83 -11.66 3.90 -4.89
N ALA A 84 -12.91 4.22 -4.60
CA ALA A 84 -14.02 4.10 -5.53
C ALA A 84 -15.02 5.25 -5.33
N SER A 85 -14.77 6.38 -6.00
CA SER A 85 -15.67 7.54 -5.97
C SER A 85 -17.01 7.23 -6.64
N GLN A 86 -18.09 7.82 -6.13
CA GLN A 86 -19.45 7.61 -6.65
C GLN A 86 -20.29 8.86 -6.43
N ALA A 87 -21.16 9.19 -7.40
CA ALA A 87 -22.09 10.30 -7.31
C ALA A 87 -22.96 10.19 -6.05
N GLY A 88 -23.08 11.29 -5.30
CA GLY A 88 -23.90 11.35 -4.09
C GLY A 88 -23.30 10.64 -2.88
N PHE A 89 -22.04 10.20 -2.96
CA PHE A 89 -21.35 9.45 -1.91
C PHE A 89 -20.19 10.26 -1.31
N ASP A 90 -20.02 10.17 0.02
CA ASP A 90 -18.93 10.81 0.77
C ASP A 90 -18.72 12.31 0.44
N GLY A 91 -19.82 13.07 0.32
CA GLY A 91 -19.79 14.50 0.01
C GLY A 91 -19.65 14.83 -1.49
N ARG A 92 -19.48 13.85 -2.38
CA ARG A 92 -19.55 14.06 -3.83
C ARG A 92 -20.97 14.47 -4.24
N PRO A 93 -21.15 15.49 -5.09
CA PRO A 93 -22.47 15.86 -5.61
C PRO A 93 -23.17 14.70 -6.34
N PRO A 94 -24.50 14.56 -6.24
CA PRO A 94 -25.27 13.47 -6.84
C PRO A 94 -25.33 13.51 -8.38
N ASP A 95 -24.97 14.63 -8.98
CA ASP A 95 -24.94 14.86 -10.43
C ASP A 95 -23.53 14.74 -11.03
N LYS A 96 -22.52 14.37 -10.22
CA LYS A 96 -21.14 14.19 -10.66
C LYS A 96 -20.75 12.72 -10.61
N PRO A 97 -20.78 11.99 -11.75
CA PRO A 97 -20.28 10.62 -11.84
C PRO A 97 -18.86 10.49 -11.30
N GLY A 98 -18.57 9.40 -10.60
CA GLY A 98 -17.23 9.00 -10.19
C GLY A 98 -16.83 7.64 -10.78
N HIS A 99 -15.79 7.04 -10.20
CA HIS A 99 -15.25 5.74 -10.61
C HIS A 99 -16.30 4.65 -10.77
N VAL A 100 -17.17 4.49 -9.78
CA VAL A 100 -18.19 3.43 -9.77
C VAL A 100 -19.20 3.65 -10.89
N ASP A 101 -19.64 4.90 -11.07
CA ASP A 101 -20.64 5.27 -12.08
C ASP A 101 -20.12 5.12 -13.50
N ASP A 102 -18.80 5.21 -13.69
CA ASP A 102 -18.14 5.12 -14.99
C ASP A 102 -17.70 3.71 -15.35
N TYR A 103 -17.21 2.93 -14.39
CA TYR A 103 -16.44 1.71 -14.67
C TYR A 103 -17.02 0.42 -14.07
N TYR A 104 -17.94 0.48 -13.11
CA TYR A 104 -18.38 -0.73 -12.40
C TYR A 104 -19.83 -1.10 -12.70
N ASP A 105 -20.03 -2.31 -13.23
CA ASP A 105 -21.32 -2.97 -13.46
C ASP A 105 -21.53 -4.13 -12.46
N GLY A 106 -20.51 -4.95 -12.22
CA GLY A 106 -20.58 -6.07 -11.28
C GLY A 106 -19.30 -6.90 -11.24
N TYR A 107 -19.05 -7.61 -10.14
CA TYR A 107 -17.81 -8.39 -9.98
C TYR A 107 -17.54 -9.32 -11.17
N GLU A 108 -16.33 -9.24 -11.73
CA GLU A 108 -15.92 -9.99 -12.93
C GLU A 108 -16.73 -9.69 -14.21
N SER A 109 -17.49 -8.59 -14.26
CA SER A 109 -18.18 -8.17 -15.49
C SER A 109 -17.18 -7.91 -16.61
N THR A 110 -17.57 -8.32 -17.80
CA THR A 110 -16.83 -8.09 -19.06
C THR A 110 -17.61 -7.21 -20.02
N ALA A 111 -18.72 -6.62 -19.53
CA ALA A 111 -19.53 -5.68 -20.27
C ALA A 111 -18.75 -4.39 -20.55
N PRO A 112 -19.09 -3.63 -21.61
CA PRO A 112 -18.50 -2.31 -21.81
C PRO A 112 -18.70 -1.41 -20.58
N ASP A 113 -17.65 -0.66 -20.21
CA ASP A 113 -17.67 0.28 -19.08
C ASP A 113 -18.95 1.15 -19.12
N PRO A 114 -19.65 1.34 -17.98
CA PRO A 114 -20.89 2.10 -17.90
C PRO A 114 -20.88 3.48 -18.59
N TYR A 115 -19.77 4.24 -18.54
CA TYR A 115 -19.68 5.53 -19.24
C TYR A 115 -19.84 5.40 -20.76
N VAL A 116 -19.31 4.32 -21.36
CA VAL A 116 -19.42 4.02 -22.79
C VAL A 116 -20.86 3.72 -23.14
N THR A 117 -21.50 2.83 -22.37
CA THR A 117 -22.90 2.42 -22.58
C THR A 117 -23.85 3.62 -22.41
N ALA A 118 -23.53 4.54 -21.51
CA ALA A 118 -24.30 5.77 -21.28
C ALA A 118 -23.99 6.90 -22.28
N GLY A 119 -22.99 6.74 -23.16
CA GLY A 119 -22.55 7.80 -24.07
C GLY A 119 -22.02 9.05 -23.34
N ARG A 120 -21.48 8.88 -22.14
CA ARG A 120 -20.91 9.97 -21.31
C ARG A 120 -19.41 10.08 -21.55
N GLN A 121 -18.86 11.26 -21.29
CA GLN A 121 -17.42 11.40 -21.09
C GLN A 121 -17.04 10.77 -19.75
N GLU A 122 -15.86 10.14 -19.69
CA GLU A 122 -15.24 9.72 -18.43
C GLU A 122 -15.06 10.93 -17.50
N HIS A 123 -15.27 10.73 -16.20
CA HIS A 123 -14.93 11.72 -15.20
C HIS A 123 -13.41 11.90 -15.09
N GLU A 124 -13.00 13.06 -14.58
CA GLU A 124 -11.59 13.32 -14.28
C GLU A 124 -11.13 12.47 -13.09
N PRO A 125 -9.95 11.82 -13.15
CA PRO A 125 -9.44 10.95 -12.08
C PRO A 125 -9.41 11.63 -10.71
N ASP A 126 -10.00 11.02 -9.69
CA ASP A 126 -10.03 11.60 -8.33
C ASP A 126 -9.92 10.59 -7.17
N CYS A 127 -10.18 9.30 -7.39
CA CYS A 127 -9.96 8.25 -6.40
C CYS A 127 -8.82 7.30 -6.81
N ILE A 128 -8.31 6.48 -5.89
CA ILE A 128 -7.20 5.56 -6.18
C ILE A 128 -7.51 4.67 -7.38
N GLY A 129 -8.75 4.15 -7.48
CA GLY A 129 -9.22 3.29 -8.56
C GLY A 129 -8.94 3.85 -9.96
N ASP A 130 -9.14 5.16 -10.15
CA ASP A 130 -8.92 5.82 -11.44
C ASP A 130 -7.46 5.76 -11.87
N PHE A 131 -6.55 5.95 -10.91
CA PHE A 131 -5.12 6.01 -11.18
C PHE A 131 -4.50 4.62 -11.33
N ILE A 132 -4.99 3.61 -10.61
CA ILE A 132 -4.48 2.22 -10.69
C ILE A 132 -5.15 1.40 -11.80
N GLY A 133 -6.14 1.98 -12.49
CA GLY A 133 -6.87 1.33 -13.58
C GLY A 133 -7.87 0.28 -13.12
N LEU A 134 -8.37 0.39 -11.90
CA LEU A 134 -9.35 -0.53 -11.33
C LEU A 134 -10.62 -0.56 -12.20
N SER A 135 -11.09 -1.76 -12.55
CA SER A 135 -12.34 -1.96 -13.32
C SER A 135 -12.41 -1.26 -14.69
N GLN A 136 -11.29 -0.81 -15.25
CA GLN A 136 -11.29 -0.12 -16.54
C GLN A 136 -11.07 -1.12 -17.69
N LEU A 137 -12.12 -1.49 -18.41
CA LEU A 137 -12.04 -2.51 -19.46
C LEU A 137 -11.26 -2.04 -20.71
N LYS A 138 -11.10 -0.73 -20.87
CA LYS A 138 -10.47 -0.10 -22.05
C LYS A 138 -9.03 -0.52 -22.35
N TRP A 139 -8.28 -1.02 -21.38
CA TRP A 139 -6.89 -1.44 -21.56
C TRP A 139 -6.76 -2.65 -22.49
N LYS A 140 -5.66 -2.74 -23.24
CA LYS A 140 -5.39 -3.90 -24.12
C LYS A 140 -3.94 -4.35 -23.99
N ASN A 141 -3.65 -5.60 -24.32
CA ASN A 141 -2.29 -6.13 -24.43
C ASN A 141 -1.37 -5.79 -23.24
N MET A 142 -1.91 -5.80 -22.01
CA MET A 142 -1.15 -5.44 -20.81
C MET A 142 -0.04 -6.47 -20.59
N ASN A 143 1.19 -6.07 -20.93
CA ASN A 143 2.40 -6.91 -20.93
C ASN A 143 2.27 -8.21 -21.76
N GLY A 144 1.40 -8.24 -22.77
CA GLY A 144 1.07 -9.48 -23.48
C GLY A 144 0.29 -10.51 -22.63
N GLU A 145 -0.03 -10.22 -21.38
CA GLU A 145 -0.69 -11.14 -20.43
C GLU A 145 -2.21 -11.14 -20.63
N CYS A 146 -2.87 -9.99 -20.49
CA CYS A 146 -4.33 -9.86 -20.51
C CYS A 146 -4.81 -8.59 -21.23
N ASP A 147 -6.10 -8.57 -21.55
CA ASP A 147 -6.84 -7.46 -22.13
C ASP A 147 -7.87 -6.96 -21.11
N GLY A 148 -7.85 -5.65 -20.88
CA GLY A 148 -8.74 -4.95 -19.96
C GLY A 148 -8.42 -5.22 -18.50
N ASN A 149 -8.82 -4.31 -17.63
CA ASN A 149 -9.07 -4.63 -16.23
C ASN A 149 -10.57 -4.83 -16.10
N ILE A 150 -11.01 -6.08 -16.04
CA ILE A 150 -12.43 -6.39 -15.80
C ILE A 150 -12.85 -5.86 -14.42
N ASP A 151 -14.15 -5.72 -14.20
CA ASP A 151 -14.68 -5.17 -12.95
C ASP A 151 -14.10 -5.86 -11.71
N ALA A 152 -13.60 -5.03 -10.78
CA ALA A 152 -12.89 -5.42 -9.56
C ALA A 152 -11.42 -5.84 -9.72
N TYR A 153 -10.82 -5.69 -10.92
CA TYR A 153 -9.44 -6.07 -11.21
C TYR A 153 -8.54 -4.87 -11.51
N SER A 154 -7.24 -5.08 -11.29
CA SER A 154 -6.17 -4.16 -11.69
C SER A 154 -4.98 -4.97 -12.18
N PHE A 155 -3.99 -4.30 -12.79
CA PHE A 155 -2.82 -4.94 -13.37
C PHE A 155 -1.51 -4.45 -12.74
N VAL A 156 -0.47 -5.29 -12.79
CA VAL A 156 0.90 -4.94 -12.38
C VAL A 156 1.89 -5.44 -13.42
N TYR A 157 2.81 -4.57 -13.83
CA TYR A 157 3.95 -4.98 -14.65
C TYR A 157 5.07 -5.52 -13.76
N TRP A 158 5.45 -6.76 -14.02
CA TRP A 158 6.51 -7.46 -13.31
C TRP A 158 7.75 -7.59 -14.17
N ASP A 159 8.91 -7.63 -13.52
CA ASP A 159 10.11 -8.14 -14.18
C ASP A 159 10.10 -9.68 -14.17
N PRO A 160 10.11 -10.34 -15.33
CA PRO A 160 10.09 -11.80 -15.36
C PRO A 160 11.39 -12.43 -14.85
N GLN A 161 12.48 -11.68 -14.71
CA GLN A 161 13.73 -12.13 -14.09
C GLN A 161 13.71 -11.96 -12.56
N GLY A 162 12.61 -11.48 -11.97
CA GLY A 162 12.48 -11.26 -10.53
C GLY A 162 13.24 -10.02 -10.02
N GLU A 163 13.71 -9.16 -10.92
CA GLU A 163 14.35 -7.90 -10.57
C GLU A 163 13.32 -6.90 -10.03
N ARG A 164 13.78 -6.03 -9.12
CA ARG A 164 12.94 -4.95 -8.59
C ARG A 164 12.73 -3.87 -9.64
N ARG A 165 11.47 -3.52 -9.89
CA ARG A 165 11.08 -2.40 -10.75
C ARG A 165 10.74 -1.18 -9.92
N THR A 166 11.70 -0.28 -9.74
CA THR A 166 11.49 0.98 -9.01
C THR A 166 11.00 2.08 -9.94
N ASN A 167 9.88 2.73 -9.58
CA ASN A 167 9.27 3.83 -10.33
C ASN A 167 9.08 3.52 -11.82
N PHE A 168 8.83 2.25 -12.14
CA PHE A 168 8.58 1.81 -13.50
C PHE A 168 7.31 2.48 -14.02
N VAL A 169 7.39 2.93 -15.27
CA VAL A 169 6.26 3.51 -16.01
C VAL A 169 5.99 2.59 -17.19
N PRO A 170 4.78 2.01 -17.28
CA PRO A 170 4.40 1.18 -18.42
C PRO A 170 4.54 1.92 -19.75
N GLY A 171 4.92 1.18 -20.79
CA GLY A 171 4.96 1.73 -22.15
C GLY A 171 3.55 1.91 -22.74
N PRO A 172 3.41 2.69 -23.82
CA PRO A 172 2.10 3.08 -24.39
C PRO A 172 1.34 1.91 -25.04
N GLU A 173 1.92 0.71 -25.11
CA GLU A 173 1.35 -0.45 -25.80
C GLU A 173 0.01 -0.89 -25.23
N ALA A 174 -0.27 -0.54 -23.96
CA ALA A 174 -1.52 -0.88 -23.31
C ALA A 174 -2.63 0.18 -23.42
N GLY A 175 -2.28 1.39 -23.85
CA GLY A 175 -3.16 2.55 -23.88
C GLY A 175 -2.44 3.82 -23.39
N LEU A 176 -3.12 4.98 -23.51
CA LEU A 176 -2.61 6.26 -23.03
C LEU A 176 -3.64 6.92 -22.09
N PRO A 177 -3.26 7.28 -20.85
CA PRO A 177 -1.98 6.97 -20.21
C PRO A 177 -1.85 5.46 -19.95
N ALA A 178 -0.65 4.91 -20.08
CA ALA A 178 -0.40 3.52 -19.69
C ALA A 178 -0.32 3.44 -18.17
N ILE A 179 -1.15 2.60 -17.56
CA ILE A 179 -1.29 2.56 -16.09
C ILE A 179 -1.14 1.14 -15.57
N ASP A 180 -0.63 1.06 -14.35
CA ASP A 180 -0.61 -0.14 -13.52
C ASP A 180 -0.67 0.27 -12.06
N LEU A 181 -0.79 -0.70 -11.15
CA LEU A 181 -0.98 -0.38 -9.75
C LEU A 181 0.18 0.44 -9.16
N PRO A 182 1.48 0.07 -9.29
CA PRO A 182 2.58 0.91 -8.81
C PRO A 182 2.59 2.33 -9.39
N SER A 183 2.56 2.47 -10.72
CA SER A 183 2.63 3.79 -11.37
C SER A 183 1.41 4.65 -11.04
N GLY A 184 0.23 4.02 -10.91
CA GLY A 184 -1.01 4.62 -10.47
C GLY A 184 -0.94 5.16 -9.05
N LEU A 185 -0.44 4.38 -8.08
CA LEU A 185 -0.27 4.85 -6.70
C LEU A 185 0.64 6.08 -6.63
N ARG A 186 1.71 6.11 -7.42
CA ARG A 186 2.61 7.26 -7.50
C ARG A 186 1.92 8.47 -8.15
N ALA A 187 1.17 8.27 -9.22
CA ALA A 187 0.40 9.34 -9.87
C ALA A 187 -0.69 9.90 -8.96
N TRP A 188 -1.40 9.06 -8.22
CA TRP A 188 -2.39 9.46 -7.21
C TRP A 188 -1.73 10.22 -6.05
N THR A 189 -0.58 9.75 -5.56
CA THR A 189 0.18 10.48 -4.53
C THR A 189 0.51 11.91 -4.97
N ARG A 190 0.86 12.09 -6.24
CA ARG A 190 1.13 13.41 -6.84
C ARG A 190 -0.10 14.27 -7.00
N SER A 191 -1.25 13.68 -7.33
CA SER A 191 -2.52 14.42 -7.38
C SER A 191 -2.93 14.91 -5.99
N ARG A 192 -2.53 14.22 -4.92
CA ARG A 192 -2.64 14.66 -3.52
C ARG A 192 -1.56 15.65 -3.08
N GLY A 193 -0.67 16.06 -3.98
CA GLY A 193 0.37 17.05 -3.69
C GLY A 193 1.59 16.47 -2.97
N TYR A 194 1.75 15.15 -2.90
CA TYR A 194 2.92 14.49 -2.34
C TYR A 194 3.78 13.84 -3.44
N ASP A 195 4.90 13.23 -3.08
CA ASP A 195 5.65 12.35 -3.98
C ASP A 195 6.16 11.14 -3.19
N GLY A 196 6.60 10.12 -3.90
CA GLY A 196 7.10 8.91 -3.29
C GLY A 196 7.69 7.96 -4.33
N GLU A 197 8.40 6.96 -3.81
CA GLU A 197 8.87 5.84 -4.60
C GLU A 197 7.90 4.67 -4.50
N VAL A 198 7.75 3.96 -5.61
CA VAL A 198 7.03 2.70 -5.67
C VAL A 198 7.95 1.65 -6.26
N PHE A 199 7.75 0.40 -5.87
CA PHE A 199 8.36 -0.72 -6.59
C PHE A 199 7.42 -1.89 -6.73
N SER A 200 7.62 -2.70 -7.77
CA SER A 200 7.06 -4.05 -7.88
C SER A 200 8.17 -5.09 -7.98
N GLN A 201 7.97 -6.25 -7.37
CA GLN A 201 8.91 -7.38 -7.48
C GLN A 201 8.19 -8.72 -7.27
N LEU A 202 8.52 -9.73 -8.08
CA LEU A 202 8.03 -11.11 -7.87
C LEU A 202 8.67 -11.71 -6.60
N THR A 203 7.98 -12.61 -5.92
CA THR A 203 8.50 -13.29 -4.73
C THR A 203 9.64 -14.26 -5.06
N ASP A 204 10.53 -14.49 -4.09
CA ASP A 204 11.70 -15.38 -4.21
C ASP A 204 11.33 -16.86 -4.42
N PHE A 205 10.13 -17.25 -3.99
CA PHE A 205 9.59 -18.59 -4.19
C PHE A 205 8.69 -18.71 -5.43
N ASN A 206 8.55 -17.65 -6.23
CA ASN A 206 7.79 -17.73 -7.48
C ASN A 206 8.54 -18.64 -8.48
N PRO A 207 7.92 -19.67 -9.05
CA PRO A 207 8.61 -20.64 -9.91
C PRO A 207 9.14 -20.03 -11.21
N GLY A 208 8.66 -18.85 -11.61
CA GLY A 208 9.21 -18.12 -12.76
C GLY A 208 10.46 -17.30 -12.44
N VAL A 209 10.86 -17.20 -11.18
CA VAL A 209 11.99 -16.37 -10.73
C VAL A 209 13.27 -17.23 -10.62
N PRO A 210 14.40 -16.78 -11.19
CA PRO A 210 15.68 -17.46 -11.01
C PRO A 210 16.11 -17.57 -9.55
N ALA A 211 16.81 -18.66 -9.20
CA ALA A 211 17.31 -18.85 -7.83
C ALA A 211 18.19 -17.66 -7.38
N GLY A 212 17.94 -17.17 -6.16
CA GLY A 212 18.64 -16.00 -5.60
C GLY A 212 18.13 -14.64 -6.08
N LYS A 213 17.02 -14.61 -6.83
CA LYS A 213 16.29 -13.39 -7.22
C LYS A 213 14.92 -13.34 -6.53
N GLY A 214 14.20 -12.24 -6.75
CA GLY A 214 12.88 -12.02 -6.16
C GLY A 214 12.93 -11.37 -4.77
N PHE A 215 11.74 -11.00 -4.29
CA PHE A 215 11.51 -10.40 -2.99
C PHE A 215 11.43 -11.50 -1.93
N THR A 216 12.27 -11.41 -0.90
CA THR A 216 12.40 -12.40 0.16
C THR A 216 11.63 -12.01 1.42
N PHE A 217 11.52 -12.94 2.36
CA PHE A 217 11.02 -12.60 3.71
C PHE A 217 11.90 -11.56 4.42
N GLU A 218 13.22 -11.58 4.20
CA GLU A 218 14.10 -10.59 4.83
C GLU A 218 13.87 -9.20 4.26
N ASP A 219 13.53 -9.10 2.97
CA ASP A 219 13.09 -7.83 2.36
C ASP A 219 11.77 -7.37 2.99
N LEU A 220 10.78 -8.26 3.14
CA LEU A 220 9.52 -7.95 3.82
C LEU A 220 9.76 -7.43 5.24
N LYS A 221 10.61 -8.13 5.99
CA LYS A 221 10.99 -7.76 7.34
C LYS A 221 11.64 -6.37 7.37
N ALA A 222 12.58 -6.10 6.45
CA ALA A 222 13.24 -4.81 6.34
C ALA A 222 12.28 -3.66 6.01
N GLU A 223 11.30 -3.89 5.13
CA GLU A 223 10.23 -2.92 4.84
C GLU A 223 9.40 -2.59 6.10
N ILE A 224 8.95 -3.63 6.82
CA ILE A 224 8.18 -3.46 8.07
C ILE A 224 9.01 -2.76 9.16
N ASP A 225 10.26 -3.17 9.37
CA ASP A 225 11.15 -2.56 10.37
C ASP A 225 11.43 -1.08 10.06
N ALA A 226 11.50 -0.73 8.77
CA ALA A 226 11.62 0.64 8.30
C ALA A 226 10.29 1.41 8.31
N GLY A 227 9.17 0.78 8.70
CA GLY A 227 7.89 1.43 8.87
C GLY A 227 6.97 1.42 7.66
N TYR A 228 7.22 0.59 6.65
CA TYR A 228 6.47 0.58 5.40
C TYR A 228 5.62 -0.69 5.26
N PRO A 229 4.28 -0.58 5.23
CA PRO A 229 3.42 -1.68 4.81
C PRO A 229 3.71 -2.10 3.36
N VAL A 230 3.48 -3.37 3.04
CA VAL A 230 3.77 -3.94 1.72
C VAL A 230 2.50 -4.55 1.14
N LEU A 231 2.09 -4.13 -0.05
CA LEU A 231 0.97 -4.74 -0.76
C LEU A 231 1.38 -6.12 -1.27
N LEU A 232 0.52 -7.12 -1.06
CA LEU A 232 0.72 -8.48 -1.55
C LEU A 232 -0.19 -8.70 -2.75
N PHE A 233 0.39 -9.21 -3.84
CA PHE A 233 -0.33 -9.54 -5.07
C PHE A 233 -0.46 -11.04 -5.20
N LEU A 234 -1.65 -11.58 -4.93
CA LEU A 234 -1.92 -13.01 -5.04
C LEU A 234 -2.46 -13.33 -6.43
N GLN A 235 -1.94 -14.39 -7.05
CA GLN A 235 -2.35 -14.88 -8.37
C GLN A 235 -1.73 -16.26 -8.63
N PRO A 236 -2.41 -17.20 -9.33
CA PRO A 236 -1.78 -18.43 -9.76
C PRO A 236 -0.58 -18.15 -10.68
N TYR A 237 0.59 -18.68 -10.35
CA TYR A 237 1.86 -18.33 -11.02
C TYR A 237 1.82 -18.50 -12.55
N GLY A 238 1.24 -19.61 -13.01
CA GLY A 238 1.20 -20.01 -14.42
C GLY A 238 0.02 -19.46 -15.21
N VAL A 239 -0.93 -18.76 -14.59
CA VAL A 239 -2.14 -18.26 -15.26
C VAL A 239 -2.02 -16.76 -15.43
N LYS A 240 -1.74 -16.29 -16.65
CA LYS A 240 -1.58 -14.85 -16.96
C LYS A 240 -2.86 -14.19 -17.48
N SER A 241 -3.78 -15.00 -17.97
CA SER A 241 -5.13 -14.61 -18.38
C SER A 241 -6.02 -15.84 -18.40
N ARG A 242 -7.32 -15.61 -18.53
CA ARG A 242 -8.32 -16.65 -18.75
C ARG A 242 -9.37 -16.15 -19.74
N ARG A 243 -10.07 -17.09 -20.37
CA ARG A 243 -11.29 -16.76 -21.09
C ARG A 243 -12.42 -16.51 -20.10
N LEU A 244 -13.12 -15.40 -20.25
CA LEU A 244 -14.29 -15.05 -19.45
C LEU A 244 -15.31 -14.34 -20.35
N GLY A 245 -16.51 -14.94 -20.49
CA GLY A 245 -17.53 -14.42 -21.40
C GLY A 245 -16.99 -14.28 -22.84
N ALA A 246 -17.03 -13.05 -23.36
CA ALA A 246 -16.55 -12.70 -24.69
C ALA A 246 -15.06 -12.31 -24.74
N LEU A 247 -14.39 -12.17 -23.60
CA LEU A 247 -12.97 -11.82 -23.52
C LEU A 247 -12.12 -13.10 -23.50
N ASP A 248 -11.29 -13.29 -24.53
CA ASP A 248 -10.38 -14.44 -24.60
C ASP A 248 -9.20 -14.31 -23.63
N LYS A 249 -8.80 -13.08 -23.27
CA LYS A 249 -7.65 -12.79 -22.40
C LYS A 249 -8.01 -11.92 -21.19
N ALA A 250 -9.12 -12.19 -20.51
CA ALA A 250 -9.45 -11.49 -19.26
C ALA A 250 -8.40 -11.71 -18.17
N ASN A 251 -8.37 -10.83 -17.16
CA ASN A 251 -7.48 -10.97 -16.01
C ASN A 251 -7.60 -12.38 -15.36
N PRO A 252 -6.49 -12.97 -14.92
CA PRO A 252 -6.52 -14.22 -14.13
C PRO A 252 -7.15 -13.95 -12.77
N SER A 253 -7.52 -14.98 -12.00
CA SER A 253 -7.92 -14.76 -10.60
C SER A 253 -6.78 -14.09 -9.82
N ILE A 254 -7.09 -12.99 -9.14
CA ILE A 254 -6.15 -12.23 -8.32
C ILE A 254 -6.77 -11.88 -6.98
N HIS A 255 -5.93 -11.56 -6.00
CA HIS A 255 -6.39 -10.97 -4.75
C HIS A 255 -5.34 -10.02 -4.16
N GLY A 256 -5.80 -8.89 -3.62
CA GLY A 256 -4.97 -7.84 -3.03
C GLY A 256 -5.06 -7.82 -1.50
N MET A 257 -3.91 -7.89 -0.84
CA MET A 257 -3.77 -7.82 0.62
C MET A 257 -2.73 -6.79 1.01
N LEU A 258 -2.67 -6.47 2.31
CA LEU A 258 -1.66 -5.57 2.88
C LEU A 258 -0.90 -6.26 4.02
N ALA A 259 0.38 -6.56 3.81
CA ALA A 259 1.28 -6.97 4.88
C ALA A 259 1.67 -5.76 5.74
N TYR A 260 1.60 -5.93 7.05
CA TYR A 260 1.90 -4.87 8.02
C TYR A 260 2.71 -5.36 9.22
N GLY A 261 3.14 -6.61 9.21
CA GLY A 261 3.93 -7.18 10.27
C GLY A 261 4.46 -8.55 9.91
N TYR A 262 5.23 -9.12 10.83
CA TYR A 262 5.76 -10.46 10.72
C TYR A 262 5.88 -11.13 12.09
N LEU A 263 6.03 -12.44 12.05
CA LEU A 263 6.23 -13.32 13.19
C LEU A 263 7.31 -14.35 12.81
N ILE A 264 8.33 -14.52 13.65
CA ILE A 264 9.28 -15.62 13.56
C ILE A 264 8.99 -16.54 14.73
N ARG A 265 8.53 -17.75 14.43
CA ARG A 265 8.24 -18.78 15.44
C ARG A 265 9.53 -19.33 16.04
N ASP A 266 9.42 -20.05 17.14
CA ASP A 266 10.56 -20.61 17.88
C ASP A 266 11.36 -21.64 17.06
N ASP A 267 10.70 -22.29 16.10
CA ASP A 267 11.30 -23.21 15.14
C ASP A 267 11.95 -22.49 13.93
N GLY A 268 11.95 -21.15 13.91
CA GLY A 268 12.46 -20.33 12.81
C GLY A 268 11.47 -20.12 11.67
N THR A 269 10.22 -20.62 11.76
CA THR A 269 9.21 -20.42 10.71
C THR A 269 8.90 -18.93 10.54
N LYS A 270 9.06 -18.46 9.31
CA LYS A 270 8.82 -17.09 8.87
C LYS A 270 7.37 -16.89 8.48
N VAL A 271 6.66 -16.01 9.17
CA VAL A 271 5.22 -15.80 9.02
C VAL A 271 4.95 -14.32 8.81
N VAL A 272 4.08 -13.99 7.86
CA VAL A 272 3.63 -12.63 7.56
C VAL A 272 2.31 -12.36 8.25
N ARG A 273 2.15 -11.15 8.79
CA ARG A 273 0.89 -10.61 9.31
C ARG A 273 0.28 -9.65 8.29
N TYR A 274 -0.99 -9.82 7.94
CA TYR A 274 -1.63 -9.07 6.85
C TYR A 274 -3.11 -8.73 7.08
N ARG A 275 -3.67 -7.89 6.21
CA ARG A 275 -5.10 -7.60 6.03
C ARG A 275 -5.59 -8.20 4.72
N THR A 276 -6.73 -8.89 4.73
CA THR A 276 -7.27 -9.54 3.51
C THR A 276 -8.09 -8.62 2.62
N SER A 277 -8.31 -7.37 3.02
CA SER A 277 -9.28 -6.49 2.35
C SER A 277 -10.74 -6.97 2.44
N TRP A 278 -11.07 -7.78 3.47
CA TRP A 278 -12.41 -8.31 3.78
C TRP A 278 -12.81 -8.04 5.25
N ALA A 279 -12.29 -6.95 5.84
CA ALA A 279 -12.43 -6.65 7.27
C ALA A 279 -12.13 -7.88 8.15
N SER A 280 -10.98 -8.50 7.89
CA SER A 280 -10.58 -9.80 8.44
C SER A 280 -10.38 -9.84 9.97
N GLY A 281 -10.37 -8.68 10.61
CA GLY A 281 -9.87 -8.47 11.95
C GLY A 281 -8.33 -8.48 12.01
N ASP A 282 -7.82 -8.29 13.22
CA ASP A 282 -6.41 -8.49 13.52
C ASP A 282 -6.02 -9.98 13.48
N ASN A 283 -4.72 -10.26 13.38
CA ASN A 283 -4.13 -11.59 13.54
C ASN A 283 -4.37 -12.59 12.39
N LYS A 284 -4.43 -12.11 11.15
CA LYS A 284 -4.24 -12.98 9.98
C LYS A 284 -2.76 -13.24 9.74
N PHE A 285 -2.44 -14.51 9.49
CA PHE A 285 -1.07 -14.99 9.38
C PHE A 285 -0.93 -16.03 8.28
N ALA A 286 0.19 -16.00 7.56
CA ALA A 286 0.54 -17.01 6.57
C ALA A 286 2.06 -17.19 6.54
N VAL A 287 2.49 -18.42 6.29
CA VAL A 287 3.92 -18.75 6.16
C VAL A 287 4.43 -18.17 4.83
N TRP A 288 5.61 -17.55 4.85
CA TRP A 288 6.25 -17.05 3.63
C TRP A 288 6.77 -18.21 2.78
N ASN A 289 5.93 -18.75 1.92
CA ASN A 289 6.24 -19.84 1.01
C ASN A 289 5.33 -19.82 -0.23
N ALA A 290 5.59 -20.74 -1.17
CA ALA A 290 4.86 -20.82 -2.43
C ALA A 290 3.42 -21.36 -2.34
N GLN A 291 2.96 -21.79 -1.16
CA GLN A 291 1.62 -22.36 -1.01
C GLN A 291 0.54 -21.26 -1.11
N PRO A 292 -0.69 -21.63 -1.50
CA PRO A 292 -1.83 -20.73 -1.42
C PRO A 292 -2.07 -20.18 -0.01
N TRP A 293 -2.49 -18.92 0.07
CA TRP A 293 -2.84 -18.25 1.32
C TRP A 293 -4.35 -18.17 1.47
N GLU A 294 -4.84 -18.32 2.71
CA GLU A 294 -6.26 -18.32 3.11
C GLU A 294 -7.13 -19.32 2.34
N VAL A 295 -7.77 -20.26 3.02
CA VAL A 295 -8.57 -21.32 2.35
C VAL A 295 -9.67 -20.74 1.45
N ALA A 296 -10.24 -19.59 1.80
CA ALA A 296 -11.27 -18.93 1.02
C ALA A 296 -10.75 -18.18 -0.21
N ILE A 297 -9.44 -17.91 -0.29
CA ILE A 297 -8.80 -17.20 -1.41
C ILE A 297 -8.09 -18.22 -2.30
N ASP A 298 -7.35 -19.15 -1.71
CA ASP A 298 -6.65 -20.25 -2.38
C ASP A 298 -5.74 -19.77 -3.53
N LEU A 299 -5.06 -18.65 -3.32
CA LEU A 299 -4.09 -18.09 -4.27
C LEU A 299 -2.72 -17.93 -3.61
N PRO A 300 -1.61 -18.23 -4.32
CA PRO A 300 -0.28 -17.95 -3.81
C PRO A 300 0.12 -16.49 -4.05
N VAL A 301 1.09 -15.98 -3.28
CA VAL A 301 1.65 -14.63 -3.46
C VAL A 301 2.57 -14.61 -4.68
N ARG A 302 2.10 -14.02 -5.79
CA ARG A 302 2.88 -13.88 -7.05
C ARG A 302 4.03 -12.88 -6.89
N GLY A 303 3.76 -11.77 -6.20
CA GLY A 303 4.68 -10.64 -6.06
C GLY A 303 4.20 -9.63 -5.03
N VAL A 304 4.97 -8.57 -4.85
CA VAL A 304 4.69 -7.50 -3.90
C VAL A 304 4.79 -6.13 -4.55
N ILE A 305 4.10 -5.15 -3.97
CA ILE A 305 4.25 -3.73 -4.30
C ILE A 305 4.63 -2.97 -3.04
N GLY A 306 5.75 -2.25 -3.08
CA GLY A 306 6.17 -1.35 -2.01
C GLY A 306 5.87 0.11 -2.35
N TYR A 307 5.68 0.91 -1.32
CA TYR A 307 5.37 2.34 -1.42
C TYR A 307 6.10 3.12 -0.31
N HIS A 308 6.90 4.10 -0.72
CA HIS A 308 7.78 4.89 0.14
C HIS A 308 7.52 6.38 -0.06
N PRO A 309 6.61 6.98 0.73
CA PRO A 309 6.33 8.40 0.61
C PRO A 309 7.51 9.26 1.06
N TRP A 310 7.71 10.40 0.39
CA TRP A 310 8.75 11.36 0.75
C TRP A 310 8.22 12.47 1.66
N PRO A 311 9.06 13.01 2.56
CA PRO A 311 8.69 14.18 3.32
C PRO A 311 8.55 15.41 2.42
N LYS A 312 7.69 16.34 2.82
CA LYS A 312 7.45 17.58 2.10
C LYS A 312 7.33 18.75 3.06
N ILE A 313 8.17 19.76 2.89
CA ILE A 313 8.02 21.05 3.59
C ILE A 313 6.69 21.68 3.16
N ARG A 314 5.84 21.99 4.15
CA ARG A 314 4.50 22.59 3.95
C ARG A 314 4.46 24.05 4.38
N HIS A 315 5.22 24.40 5.42
CA HIS A 315 5.21 25.75 5.99
C HIS A 315 6.62 26.27 6.18
N VAL A 316 6.79 27.53 5.86
CA VAL A 316 8.03 28.31 6.01
C VAL A 316 7.62 29.65 6.59
N ASP A 317 7.83 29.83 7.89
CA ASP A 317 7.43 31.04 8.62
C ASP A 317 8.69 31.77 9.10
N LEU A 318 8.81 33.07 8.81
CA LEU A 318 9.88 33.93 9.34
C LEU A 318 9.25 35.05 10.18
N THR A 319 9.42 34.98 11.51
CA THR A 319 8.87 35.97 12.46
C THR A 319 9.97 36.39 13.42
N ASP A 320 10.21 37.70 13.55
CA ASP A 320 11.19 38.28 14.48
C ASP A 320 12.59 37.64 14.39
N GLY A 321 13.05 37.38 13.15
CA GLY A 321 14.35 36.74 12.90
C GLY A 321 14.38 35.24 13.20
N THR A 322 13.26 34.60 13.54
CA THR A 322 13.15 33.16 13.75
C THR A 322 12.52 32.49 12.53
N LEU A 323 13.25 31.58 11.88
CA LEU A 323 12.76 30.77 10.78
C LEU A 323 12.22 29.43 11.30
N THR A 324 10.94 29.16 11.09
CA THR A 324 10.31 27.88 11.40
C THR A 324 9.97 27.16 10.10
N LEU A 325 10.45 25.92 9.97
CA LEU A 325 10.04 25.02 8.89
C LEU A 325 9.18 23.91 9.49
N ARG A 326 8.06 23.59 8.83
CA ARG A 326 7.23 22.42 9.15
C ARG A 326 7.02 21.58 7.91
N TRP A 327 6.99 20.27 8.08
CA TRP A 327 6.84 19.32 6.99
C TRP A 327 5.89 18.18 7.34
N ASP A 328 5.29 17.61 6.31
CA ASP A 328 4.65 16.31 6.37
C ASP A 328 5.66 15.22 6.02
N GLY A 329 5.37 13.99 6.39
CA GLY A 329 6.19 12.83 6.04
C GLY A 329 5.84 11.59 6.88
N PRO A 330 6.38 10.42 6.47
CA PRO A 330 6.14 9.14 7.15
C PRO A 330 6.31 9.19 8.68
N SER A 331 5.34 8.65 9.43
CA SER A 331 5.40 8.63 10.90
C SER A 331 4.80 7.35 11.51
N SER A 332 5.21 6.21 10.96
CA SER A 332 4.90 4.87 11.45
C SER A 332 5.39 4.62 12.89
N VAL A 333 4.62 3.80 13.60
CA VAL A 333 4.99 3.22 14.90
C VAL A 333 5.03 1.71 14.75
N LEU A 334 6.17 1.13 15.12
CA LEU A 334 6.40 -0.30 15.15
C LEU A 334 6.15 -0.81 16.57
N TYR A 335 5.35 -1.87 16.72
CA TYR A 335 5.13 -2.55 17.99
C TYR A 335 5.79 -3.93 17.96
N ASP A 336 6.71 -4.16 18.90
CA ASP A 336 7.28 -5.47 19.20
C ASP A 336 6.46 -6.11 20.32
N ALA A 337 5.64 -7.11 19.98
CA ALA A 337 4.78 -7.79 20.93
C ALA A 337 5.54 -8.74 21.87
N ALA A 338 6.73 -9.22 21.49
CA ALA A 338 7.55 -10.06 22.35
C ALA A 338 8.14 -9.23 23.50
N ASN A 339 8.64 -8.04 23.17
CA ASN A 339 9.24 -7.10 24.13
C ASN A 339 8.25 -6.08 24.72
N ARG A 340 7.05 -5.97 24.15
CA ARG A 340 5.99 -5.01 24.52
C ARG A 340 6.45 -3.56 24.42
N THR A 341 7.17 -3.24 23.35
CA THR A 341 7.73 -1.91 23.10
C THR A 341 7.16 -1.32 21.81
N SER A 342 7.01 0.02 21.81
CA SER A 342 6.63 0.79 20.63
C SER A 342 7.77 1.72 20.24
N THR A 343 8.09 1.78 18.95
CA THR A 343 9.18 2.59 18.41
C THR A 343 8.71 3.41 17.22
N ARG A 344 8.99 4.72 17.21
CA ARG A 344 8.88 5.55 16.01
C ARG A 344 10.10 5.31 15.13
N VAL A 345 9.87 4.94 13.88
CA VAL A 345 10.95 4.44 12.99
C VAL A 345 11.43 5.46 11.97
N HIS A 346 10.68 6.54 11.73
CA HIS A 346 11.08 7.58 10.79
C HIS A 346 11.76 8.74 11.49
N THR A 347 12.94 9.09 11.01
CA THR A 347 13.71 10.25 11.46
C THR A 347 14.07 11.14 10.27
N TYR A 348 14.18 12.43 10.54
CA TYR A 348 14.36 13.47 9.54
C TYR A 348 15.66 14.21 9.76
N ALA A 349 16.41 14.41 8.68
CA ALA A 349 17.49 15.39 8.64
C ALA A 349 17.02 16.60 7.84
N VAL A 350 17.19 17.79 8.43
CA VAL A 350 17.01 19.06 7.73
C VAL A 350 18.38 19.52 7.25
N GLU A 351 18.46 19.83 5.96
CA GLU A 351 19.69 20.27 5.32
C GLU A 351 19.49 21.63 4.66
N ARG A 352 20.56 22.43 4.67
CA ARG A 352 20.61 23.78 4.08
C ARG A 352 21.70 23.84 3.02
N ALA A 353 21.44 24.57 1.95
CA ALA A 353 22.42 24.91 0.92
C ALA A 353 22.34 26.38 0.52
N THR A 354 23.41 26.91 -0.07
CA THR A 354 23.44 28.23 -0.74
C THR A 354 23.13 28.13 -2.24
N SER A 355 23.06 26.91 -2.78
CA SER A 355 22.68 26.64 -4.16
C SER A 355 21.77 25.39 -4.23
N LEU A 356 21.28 25.05 -5.42
CA LEU A 356 20.51 23.82 -5.65
C LEU A 356 21.39 22.60 -5.93
N ALA A 357 22.71 22.73 -5.95
CA ALA A 357 23.62 21.60 -6.13
C ALA A 357 23.47 20.60 -4.97
N LYS A 358 23.38 19.31 -5.28
CA LYS A 358 23.00 18.27 -4.30
C LYS A 358 24.02 18.17 -3.17
N GLU A 359 25.28 18.37 -3.52
CA GLU A 359 26.49 18.35 -2.68
C GLU A 359 26.60 19.54 -1.73
N ASP A 360 25.90 20.65 -2.00
CA ASP A 360 25.95 21.86 -1.17
C ASP A 360 25.05 21.77 0.07
N PHE A 361 24.18 20.76 0.13
CA PHE A 361 23.25 20.56 1.25
C PHE A 361 23.96 19.92 2.44
N ILE A 362 24.04 20.68 3.53
CA ILE A 362 24.69 20.28 4.78
C ILE A 362 23.63 20.20 5.89
N PRO A 363 23.63 19.16 6.75
CA PRO A 363 22.76 19.08 7.91
C PRO A 363 22.89 20.29 8.83
N ILE A 364 21.77 20.81 9.32
CA ILE A 364 21.74 21.97 10.23
C ILE A 364 21.29 21.62 11.65
N ALA A 365 20.90 20.37 11.89
CA ALA A 365 20.55 19.82 13.19
C ALA A 365 20.73 18.29 13.19
N ASP A 366 20.78 17.71 14.38
CA ASP A 366 20.73 16.26 14.54
C ASP A 366 19.40 15.69 14.01
N PRO A 367 19.38 14.44 13.52
CA PRO A 367 18.15 13.81 13.08
C PRO A 367 17.06 13.81 14.15
N THR A 368 15.81 14.06 13.74
CA THR A 368 14.68 14.20 14.66
C THR A 368 13.47 13.41 14.20
N THR A 369 12.65 12.94 15.14
CA THR A 369 11.30 12.40 14.86
C THR A 369 10.24 13.50 14.79
N GLU A 370 10.60 14.74 15.16
CA GLU A 370 9.71 15.89 15.08
C GLU A 370 9.53 16.32 13.61
N ARG A 371 8.39 16.97 13.34
CA ARG A 371 8.02 17.45 11.99
C ARG A 371 8.19 18.97 11.83
N GLN A 372 9.08 19.53 12.64
CA GLN A 372 9.41 20.94 12.61
C GLN A 372 10.84 21.19 13.06
N ILE A 373 11.41 22.30 12.58
CA ILE A 373 12.66 22.86 13.10
C ILE A 373 12.49 24.37 13.27
N ILE A 374 13.11 24.91 14.31
CA ILE A 374 13.13 26.34 14.63
C ILE A 374 14.59 26.79 14.59
N LEU A 375 14.88 27.76 13.73
CA LEU A 375 16.21 28.33 13.53
C LEU A 375 16.18 29.80 14.02
N PRO A 376 16.69 30.06 15.24
CA PRO A 376 16.76 31.43 15.75
C PRO A 376 17.82 32.26 15.01
N ASP A 377 17.73 33.58 15.15
CA ASP A 377 18.71 34.55 14.62
C ASP A 377 19.01 34.38 13.11
N TRP A 378 17.98 34.06 12.32
CA TRP A 378 18.07 33.92 10.89
C TRP A 378 18.45 35.25 10.22
N SER A 379 19.67 35.32 9.71
CA SER A 379 20.27 36.53 9.12
C SER A 379 19.68 36.95 7.75
N GLY A 380 18.69 36.22 7.23
CA GLY A 380 18.03 36.55 5.97
C GLY A 380 18.84 36.23 4.71
N SER A 381 19.99 35.55 4.82
CA SER A 381 20.75 35.13 3.65
C SER A 381 19.96 34.13 2.80
N PRO A 382 19.90 34.27 1.46
CA PRO A 382 19.25 33.30 0.59
C PRO A 382 19.76 31.88 0.87
N ALA A 383 18.84 30.95 1.04
CA ALA A 383 19.15 29.55 1.31
C ALA A 383 18.08 28.63 0.74
N PHE A 384 18.50 27.43 0.37
CA PHE A 384 17.63 26.33 0.01
C PHE A 384 17.57 25.35 1.17
N PHE A 385 16.38 24.82 1.43
CA PHE A 385 16.16 23.82 2.46
C PHE A 385 15.60 22.55 1.84
N ARG A 386 16.03 21.40 2.37
CA ARG A 386 15.37 20.13 2.11
C ARG A 386 15.25 19.33 3.40
N VAL A 387 14.21 18.53 3.47
CA VAL A 387 14.02 17.51 4.51
C VAL A 387 14.23 16.16 3.85
N LYS A 388 14.99 15.27 4.50
CA LYS A 388 15.15 13.89 4.05
C LYS A 388 14.84 12.93 5.18
N LEU A 389 14.36 11.74 4.81
CA LEU A 389 14.35 10.61 5.72
C LEU A 389 15.79 10.13 5.93
N VAL A 390 16.16 9.93 7.18
CA VAL A 390 17.40 9.21 7.53
C VAL A 390 17.04 7.74 7.52
N LYS A 391 17.69 6.98 6.63
CA LYS A 391 17.48 5.53 6.58
C LYS A 391 17.98 4.93 7.92
N PRO A 392 17.22 3.99 8.51
CA PRO A 392 17.64 3.28 9.72
C PRO A 392 19.03 2.66 9.62
#